data_AF-A0A0S9PME9-F1
#
_entry.id   AF-A0A0S9PME9-F1
#
_cell.length_a   1.000
_cell.length_b   1.000
_cell.length_c   1.000
_cell.angle_alpha   90.00
_cell.angle_beta   90.00
_cell.angle_gamma   90.00
#
_symmetry.space_group_name_H-M   'P 1'
#
loop_
_entity.id
_entity.type
_entity.pdbx_description
1 polymer ?
#
loop_
_entity_poly.entity_id
_entity_poly.type
_entity_poly.pdbx_seq_one_letter_code
_entity_poly.pdbx_strand_id
1 'polypeptide(L)'
;MTEPRGFPTPWLVVEKAESFCVEDAAGVAVAWTYFSDDEASRTATGAMTRDEAQRIAKAIAMIPEMRTIIRTLQDGLAEADTGES
;
A
#
# COMPACT_ATOMS: atom_id res chain seq x y z
N MET A 1 -2.27 5.97 26.61
CA MET A 1 -1.58 5.92 25.30
C MET A 1 -2.52 5.22 24.35
N THR A 2 -3.00 5.90 23.30
CA THR A 2 -3.88 5.28 22.31
C THR A 2 -3.11 4.18 21.61
N GLU A 3 -3.65 2.96 21.59
CA GLU A 3 -3.05 1.85 20.85
C GLU A 3 -2.79 2.28 19.39
N PRO A 4 -1.62 1.91 18.82
CA PRO A 4 -1.33 2.24 17.43
C PRO A 4 -2.44 1.67 16.57
N ARG A 5 -3.11 2.54 15.80
CA ARG A 5 -4.17 2.13 14.89
C ARG A 5 -3.59 1.12 13.90
N GLY A 6 -4.05 -0.13 14.00
CA GLY A 6 -3.84 -1.12 12.96
C GLY A 6 -4.72 -0.77 11.76
N PHE A 7 -4.18 -0.91 10.56
CA PHE A 7 -4.95 -0.83 9.32
C PHE A 7 -5.31 -2.25 8.90
N PRO A 8 -6.52 -2.76 9.21
CA PRO A 8 -6.91 -4.13 8.95
C PRO A 8 -6.84 -4.46 7.46
N THR A 9 -6.41 -5.69 7.17
CA THR A 9 -6.40 -6.24 5.80
C THR A 9 -7.80 -6.73 5.43
N PRO A 10 -8.16 -6.79 4.13
CA PRO A 10 -7.39 -6.35 2.97
C PRO A 10 -7.40 -4.82 2.77
N TRP A 11 -6.36 -4.27 2.16
CA TRP A 11 -6.38 -2.90 1.66
C TRP A 11 -6.87 -2.88 0.22
N LEU A 12 -7.76 -1.95 -0.10
CA LEU A 12 -8.44 -1.85 -1.38
C LEU A 12 -8.11 -0.52 -2.06
N VAL A 13 -7.86 -0.57 -3.38
CA VAL A 13 -7.67 0.63 -4.19
C VAL A 13 -9.02 1.08 -4.75
N VAL A 14 -9.45 2.28 -4.36
CA VAL A 14 -10.69 2.92 -4.79
C VAL A 14 -10.36 4.11 -5.68
N GLU A 15 -10.84 4.07 -6.92
CA GLU A 15 -10.68 5.19 -7.85
C GLU A 15 -11.62 6.35 -7.48
N LYS A 16 -11.08 7.57 -7.49
CA LYS A 16 -11.80 8.83 -7.35
C LYS A 16 -11.46 9.73 -8.56
N ALA A 17 -12.07 10.92 -8.63
CA ALA A 17 -12.02 11.78 -9.81
C ALA A 17 -10.60 12.15 -10.28
N GLU A 18 -9.69 12.47 -9.35
CA GLU A 18 -8.32 12.92 -9.65
C GLU A 18 -7.27 12.18 -8.79
N SER A 19 -7.67 11.05 -8.21
CA SER A 19 -6.83 10.29 -7.31
C SER A 19 -7.29 8.85 -7.13
N PHE A 20 -6.39 8.01 -6.65
CA PHE A 20 -6.75 6.71 -6.08
C PHE A 20 -6.59 6.78 -4.56
N CYS A 21 -7.61 6.33 -3.85
CA CYS A 21 -7.58 6.15 -2.41
C CYS A 21 -7.30 4.69 -2.09
N VAL A 22 -6.34 4.42 -1.22
CA VAL A 22 -6.16 3.09 -0.62
C VAL A 22 -6.92 3.09 0.69
N GLU A 23 -7.98 2.30 0.77
CA GLU A 23 -8.83 2.16 1.95
C GLU A 23 -8.51 0.84 2.65
N ASP A 24 -8.50 0.81 3.98
CA ASP A 24 -8.41 -0.44 4.75
C ASP A 24 -9.75 -1.19 4.78
N ALA A 25 -9.79 -2.37 5.39
CA ALA A 25 -11.02 -3.16 5.48
C ALA A 25 -12.16 -2.49 6.26
N ALA A 26 -11.86 -1.46 7.06
CA ALA A 26 -12.85 -0.66 7.77
C ALA A 26 -13.29 0.59 6.98
N GLY A 27 -12.78 0.78 5.76
CA GLY A 27 -13.06 1.94 4.92
C GLY A 27 -12.27 3.19 5.31
N VAL A 28 -11.22 3.06 6.12
CA VAL A 28 -10.35 4.19 6.48
C VAL A 28 -9.32 4.40 5.40
N ALA A 29 -9.18 5.65 4.93
CA ALA A 29 -8.15 6.01 3.96
C ALA A 29 -6.74 5.86 4.57
N VAL A 30 -5.97 4.91 4.03
CA VAL A 30 -4.58 4.62 4.37
C VAL A 30 -3.64 5.52 3.56
N ALA A 31 -3.91 5.69 2.27
CA ALA A 31 -3.07 6.49 1.37
C ALA A 31 -3.86 7.10 0.21
N TRP A 32 -3.31 8.14 -0.40
CA TRP A 32 -3.85 8.78 -1.60
C TRP A 32 -2.74 8.92 -2.64
N THR A 33 -3.02 8.56 -3.88
CA THR A 33 -2.15 8.83 -5.02
C THR A 33 -2.88 9.75 -5.99
N TYR A 34 -2.31 10.93 -6.23
CA TYR A 34 -2.91 11.95 -7.10
C TYR A 34 -2.37 11.83 -8.52
N PHE A 35 -3.24 12.04 -9.50
CA PHE A 35 -2.85 12.08 -10.91
C PHE A 35 -3.51 13.26 -11.62
N SER A 36 -2.94 13.63 -12.76
CA SER A 36 -3.58 14.56 -13.68
C SER A 36 -3.49 14.01 -15.10
N ASP A 37 -4.60 14.10 -15.84
CA ASP A 37 -4.65 13.73 -17.27
C ASP A 37 -4.15 14.88 -18.16
N ASP A 38 -4.19 16.10 -17.64
CA ASP A 38 -3.74 17.30 -18.35
C ASP A 38 -2.22 17.44 -18.31
N GLU A 39 -1.60 17.50 -19.48
CA GLU A 39 -0.14 17.57 -19.60
C GLU A 39 0.44 18.87 -19.02
N ALA A 40 -0.23 20.01 -19.23
CA ALA A 40 0.20 21.29 -18.67
C ALA A 40 0.18 21.26 -17.13
N SER A 41 -0.86 20.66 -16.55
CA SER A 41 -1.00 20.48 -15.10
C SER A 41 0.05 19.53 -14.53
N ARG A 42 0.37 18.42 -15.24
CA ARG A 42 1.47 17.53 -14.84
C ARG A 42 2.83 18.24 -14.84
N THR A 43 3.13 19.04 -15.87
CA THR A 43 4.38 19.82 -15.91
C THR A 43 4.44 20.87 -14.82
N ALA A 44 3.31 21.52 -14.49
CA ALA A 44 3.26 22.57 -13.47
C ALA A 44 3.31 22.05 -12.02
N THR A 45 2.69 20.90 -11.76
CA THR A 45 2.53 20.34 -10.40
C THR A 45 3.47 19.16 -10.10
N GLY A 46 4.07 18.57 -11.13
CA GLY A 46 4.77 17.29 -11.02
C GLY A 46 3.83 16.11 -10.78
N ALA A 47 2.53 16.26 -11.09
CA ALA A 47 1.55 15.19 -10.92
C ALA A 47 1.87 13.98 -11.80
N MET A 48 1.56 12.79 -11.26
CA MET A 48 1.70 11.52 -11.97
C MET A 48 0.63 11.39 -13.06
N THR A 49 0.89 10.50 -14.02
CA THR A 49 -0.15 9.97 -14.90
C THR A 49 -1.12 9.07 -14.11
N ARG A 50 -2.34 8.88 -14.64
CA ARG A 50 -3.33 7.97 -14.02
C ARG A 50 -2.78 6.55 -13.84
N ASP A 51 -2.04 6.05 -14.82
CA ASP A 51 -1.46 4.71 -14.78
C ASP A 51 -0.35 4.58 -13.73
N GLU A 52 0.52 5.58 -13.60
CA GLU A 52 1.54 5.62 -12.54
C GLU A 52 0.92 5.68 -11.15
N ALA A 53 -0.05 6.58 -10.94
CA ALA A 53 -0.75 6.68 -9.66
C ALA A 53 -1.49 5.40 -9.30
N GLN A 54 -2.07 4.70 -10.30
CA GLN A 54 -2.72 3.41 -10.09
C GLN A 54 -1.71 2.33 -9.72
N ARG A 55 -0.55 2.25 -10.38
CA ARG A 55 0.50 1.27 -10.05
C ARG A 55 1.01 1.45 -8.63
N ILE A 56 1.26 2.69 -8.20
CA ILE A 56 1.70 2.98 -6.84
C ILE A 56 0.59 2.62 -5.82
N ALA A 57 -0.66 2.98 -6.09
CA ALA A 57 -1.76 2.62 -5.19
C ALA A 57 -1.91 1.10 -5.03
N LYS A 58 -1.78 0.33 -6.12
CA LYS A 58 -1.78 -1.14 -6.07
C LYS A 58 -0.62 -1.69 -5.26
N ALA A 59 0.60 -1.14 -5.43
CA ALA A 59 1.76 -1.56 -4.65
C ALA A 59 1.56 -1.29 -3.14
N ILE A 60 0.97 -0.15 -2.77
CA ILE A 60 0.64 0.17 -1.38
C ILE A 60 -0.39 -0.83 -0.83
N ALA A 61 -1.44 -1.14 -1.58
CA ALA A 61 -2.46 -2.10 -1.16
C ALA A 61 -1.91 -3.52 -0.91
N MET A 62 -0.76 -3.88 -1.49
CA MET A 62 -0.10 -5.17 -1.27
C MET A 62 0.80 -5.22 -0.02
N ILE A 63 1.10 -4.10 0.62
CA ILE A 63 1.97 -4.03 1.81
C ILE A 63 1.58 -5.02 2.90
N PRO A 64 0.28 -5.19 3.26
CA PRO A 64 -0.06 -6.10 4.34
C PRO A 64 0.26 -7.56 4.03
N GLU A 65 0.01 -8.00 2.79
CA GLU A 65 0.32 -9.35 2.34
C GLU A 65 1.83 -9.58 2.32
N MET A 66 2.61 -8.61 1.82
CA MET A 66 4.08 -8.67 1.83
C MET A 66 4.63 -8.79 3.26
N ARG A 67 4.07 -8.05 4.22
CA ARG A 67 4.47 -8.13 5.64
C ARG A 67 4.17 -9.49 6.25
N THR A 68 3.03 -10.08 5.91
CA THR A 68 2.68 -11.44 6.34
C THR A 68 3.69 -12.45 5.80
N ILE A 69 4.00 -12.40 4.49
CA ILE A 69 4.97 -13.29 3.85
C ILE A 69 6.36 -13.15 4.47
N ILE A 70 6.87 -11.91 4.63
CA ILE A 70 8.19 -11.67 5.22
C ILE A 70 8.27 -12.24 6.64
N ARG A 71 7.21 -12.07 7.44
CA ARG A 71 7.18 -12.62 8.79
C ARG A 71 7.24 -14.14 8.80
N THR A 72 6.47 -14.80 7.93
CA THR A 72 6.50 -16.26 7.79
C THR A 72 7.88 -16.76 7.34
N LEU A 73 8.54 -16.05 6.42
CA LEU A 73 9.89 -16.40 5.97
C LEU A 73 10.93 -16.24 7.09
N GLN A 74 10.84 -15.17 7.88
CA GLN A 74 11.74 -14.93 9.02
C GLN A 74 11.58 -16.00 10.11
N ASP A 75 10.35 -16.41 10.38
CA ASP A 75 10.01 -17.44 11.36
C ASP A 75 10.57 -18.81 10.96
N GLY A 76 10.35 -19.24 9.71
CA GLY A 76 10.88 -20.51 9.20
C GLY A 76 12.40 -20.59 9.12
N LEU A 77 13.10 -19.45 8.97
CA LEU A 77 14.56 -19.39 9.05
C LEU A 77 15.09 -19.51 10.48
N ALA A 78 14.35 -19.02 11.48
CA ALA A 78 14.74 -19.12 12.89
C ALA A 78 14.59 -20.56 13.43
N GLU A 79 13.58 -21.31 12.96
CA GLU A 79 13.38 -22.71 13.35
C GLU A 79 14.46 -23.64 12.78
N ALA A 80 15.00 -23.34 11.59
CA ALA A 80 16.06 -24.12 10.95
C ALA A 80 17.43 -24.00 11.66
N ASP A 81 17.73 -22.86 12.29
CA ASP A 81 18.99 -22.61 13.01
C ASP A 81 19.04 -23.31 14.39
N THR A 82 17.88 -23.67 14.93
CA THR A 82 17.78 -24.27 16.28
C THR A 82 17.82 -25.82 16.24
N GLY A 83 17.90 -26.42 15.05
CA GLY A 83 17.74 -27.87 14.84
C GLY A 83 19.02 -28.70 14.71
N GLU A 84 20.22 -28.09 14.68
CA GLU A 84 21.50 -28.80 14.63
C GLU A 84 22.20 -28.80 16.00
N SER A 85 22.04 -29.87 16.78
CA SER A 85 22.91 -30.23 17.91
C SER A 85 22.89 -31.74 18.14
#